data_AF-A0A967INT5-F1
#
_entry.id   AF-A0A967INT5-F1
#
_cell.length_a   1.000
_cell.length_b   1.000
_cell.length_c   1.000
_cell.angle_alpha   90.00
_cell.angle_beta   90.00
_cell.angle_gamma   90.00
#
_symmetry.space_group_name_H-M   'P 1'
#
loop_
_entity.id
_entity.type
_entity.pdbx_description
1 polymer ?
#
loop_
_entity_poly.entity_id
_entity_poly.type
_entity_poly.pdbx_seq_one_letter_code
_entity_poly.pdbx_strand_id
1 'polypeptide(L)'
;MSENALFAPDLEIEVPIPGKTHDLDEQQLREVARRLRAYYQKGLLDWYQGNVDESGLSLMQAVVARCEKLCGGSPSIRLWWIAAGVIEALRDGGLESSVSVRRLLGLLDQQLKIISKDGALALAQPVPTELVKNLLYYLARSRSESARIASIRSTYRLDDLFVGEDASERAERILCGPDLESLKAVAAAIKEDLGRAKT
;
A
#
# COMPACT_ATOMS: atom_id res chain seq x y z
N MET A 1 -12.54 -32.42 0.44
CA MET A 1 -11.78 -31.73 1.50
C MET A 1 -10.93 -30.69 0.80
N SER A 2 -11.24 -29.40 0.96
CA SER A 2 -10.70 -28.32 0.12
C SER A 2 -9.26 -27.97 0.53
N GLU A 3 -8.27 -28.42 -0.23
CA GLU A 3 -6.83 -28.19 -0.03
C GLU A 3 -6.35 -26.74 -0.25
N ASN A 4 -7.26 -25.75 -0.25
CA ASN A 4 -6.97 -24.36 -0.63
C ASN A 4 -7.20 -23.35 0.52
N ALA A 5 -6.83 -23.71 1.75
CA ALA A 5 -6.71 -22.76 2.86
C ALA A 5 -5.49 -21.84 2.67
N LEU A 6 -5.48 -21.14 1.53
CA LEU A 6 -4.56 -20.07 1.19
C LEU A 6 -5.05 -18.81 1.92
N PHE A 7 -4.13 -17.94 2.35
CA PHE A 7 -4.47 -16.64 2.94
C PHE A 7 -5.47 -15.89 2.05
N ALA A 8 -6.76 -15.89 2.45
CA ALA A 8 -7.88 -15.43 1.63
C ALA A 8 -8.78 -14.49 2.46
N PRO A 9 -8.30 -13.28 2.77
CA PRO A 9 -9.11 -12.29 3.47
C PRO A 9 -10.32 -11.91 2.63
N ASP A 10 -11.48 -11.77 3.28
CA ASP A 10 -12.68 -11.27 2.64
C ASP A 10 -12.51 -9.77 2.33
N LEU A 11 -12.52 -9.43 1.03
CA LEU A 11 -12.33 -8.05 0.58
C LEU A 11 -13.65 -7.30 0.37
N GLU A 12 -14.80 -7.97 0.47
CA GLU A 12 -16.14 -7.38 0.25
C GLU A 12 -16.75 -6.84 1.56
N ILE A 13 -16.07 -7.00 2.69
CA ILE A 13 -16.49 -6.45 3.99
C ILE A 13 -16.48 -4.93 4.03
N GLU A 14 -17.39 -4.34 4.80
CA GLU A 14 -17.36 -2.91 5.12
C GLU A 14 -16.17 -2.60 6.03
N VAL A 15 -15.46 -1.51 5.72
CA VAL A 15 -14.29 -1.05 6.50
C VAL A 15 -14.70 0.10 7.41
N PRO A 16 -14.19 0.18 8.65
CA PRO A 16 -14.61 1.17 9.65
C PRO A 16 -13.96 2.54 9.40
N ILE A 17 -13.96 3.01 8.15
CA ILE A 17 -13.30 4.24 7.74
C ILE A 17 -14.38 5.24 7.32
N PRO A 18 -14.59 6.33 8.07
CA PRO A 18 -15.51 7.38 7.64
C PRO A 18 -14.95 8.06 6.38
N GLY A 19 -15.71 8.02 5.30
CA GLY A 19 -15.31 8.61 4.02
C GLY A 19 -16.30 9.68 3.57
N LYS A 20 -15.83 10.93 3.43
CA LYS A 20 -16.54 11.94 2.64
C LYS A 20 -15.82 12.09 1.30
N THR A 21 -16.58 12.12 0.21
CA THR A 21 -16.07 12.46 -1.11
C THR A 21 -15.38 13.83 -1.07
N HIS A 22 -14.30 13.95 -1.84
CA HIS A 22 -13.64 15.23 -2.03
C HIS A 22 -14.53 16.20 -2.83
N ASP A 23 -14.34 17.51 -2.64
CA ASP A 23 -15.03 18.54 -3.43
C ASP A 23 -14.19 19.05 -4.63
N LEU A 24 -13.08 18.36 -4.94
CA LEU A 24 -12.21 18.73 -6.06
C LEU A 24 -12.86 18.43 -7.41
N ASP A 25 -12.68 19.33 -8.37
CA ASP A 25 -12.96 19.03 -9.77
C ASP A 25 -11.91 18.04 -10.34
N GLU A 26 -12.17 17.58 -11.56
CA GLU A 26 -11.34 16.57 -12.21
C GLU A 26 -9.89 17.05 -12.48
N GLN A 27 -9.70 18.31 -12.86
CA GLN A 27 -8.38 18.87 -13.12
C GLN A 27 -7.58 19.02 -11.82
N GLN A 28 -8.22 19.54 -10.77
CA GLN A 28 -7.65 19.69 -9.43
C GLN A 28 -7.28 18.33 -8.83
N LEU A 29 -8.15 17.32 -8.97
CA LEU A 29 -7.89 15.97 -8.50
C LEU A 29 -6.62 15.40 -9.15
N ARG A 30 -6.50 15.50 -10.48
CA ARG A 30 -5.34 15.02 -11.22
C ARG A 30 -4.07 15.76 -10.80
N GLU A 31 -4.14 17.07 -10.59
CA GLU A 31 -3.00 17.87 -10.13
C GLU A 31 -2.55 17.49 -8.71
N VAL A 32 -3.49 17.37 -7.77
CA VAL A 32 -3.21 16.92 -6.41
C VAL A 32 -2.59 15.53 -6.43
N ALA A 33 -3.13 14.60 -7.22
CA ALA A 33 -2.59 13.25 -7.36
C ALA A 33 -1.16 13.25 -7.95
N ARG A 34 -0.86 14.08 -8.96
CA ARG A 34 0.51 14.25 -9.48
C ARG A 34 1.47 14.72 -8.40
N ARG A 35 1.08 15.73 -7.61
CA ARG A 35 1.91 16.24 -6.51
C ARG A 35 2.14 15.18 -5.44
N LEU A 36 1.08 14.47 -5.02
CA LEU A 36 1.18 13.37 -4.06
C LEU A 36 2.10 12.26 -4.56
N ARG A 37 1.99 11.89 -5.84
CA ARG A 37 2.89 10.93 -6.47
C ARG A 37 4.36 11.36 -6.39
N ALA A 38 4.66 12.62 -6.72
CA ALA A 38 6.03 13.13 -6.65
C ALA A 38 6.61 13.06 -5.23
N TYR A 39 5.83 13.43 -4.20
CA TYR A 39 6.25 13.28 -2.81
C TYR A 39 6.42 11.82 -2.40
N TYR A 40 5.52 10.94 -2.83
CA TYR A 40 5.62 9.51 -2.54
C TYR A 40 6.89 8.91 -3.15
N GLN A 41 7.16 9.21 -4.42
CA GLN A 41 8.36 8.76 -5.12
C GLN A 41 9.65 9.25 -4.47
N LYS A 42 9.66 10.50 -3.99
CA LYS A 42 10.78 11.03 -3.20
C LYS A 42 10.97 10.19 -1.92
N GLY A 43 9.91 9.98 -1.15
CA GLY A 43 9.98 9.19 0.09
C GLY A 43 10.40 7.74 -0.14
N LEU A 44 9.92 7.14 -1.23
CA LEU A 44 10.25 5.78 -1.64
C LEU A 44 11.74 5.65 -2.04
N LEU A 45 12.25 6.62 -2.81
CA LEU A 45 13.65 6.67 -3.20
C LEU A 45 14.57 6.85 -1.99
N ASP A 46 14.24 7.80 -1.10
CA ASP A 46 15.00 8.08 0.11
C ASP A 46 15.07 6.83 1.00
N TRP A 47 13.95 6.12 1.17
CA TRP A 47 13.90 4.87 1.93
C TRP A 47 14.64 3.71 1.24
N TYR A 48 14.56 3.59 -0.08
CA TYR A 48 15.27 2.54 -0.82
C TYR A 48 16.78 2.66 -0.71
N GLN A 49 17.30 3.88 -0.66
CA GLN A 49 18.73 4.17 -0.50
C GLN A 49 19.26 3.86 0.90
N GLY A 50 18.40 3.47 1.85
CA GLY A 50 18.81 3.13 3.21
C GLY A 50 19.26 4.36 4.00
N ASN A 51 18.78 5.55 3.63
CA ASN A 51 19.04 6.76 4.39
C ASN A 51 18.47 6.58 5.80
N VAL A 52 19.32 6.81 6.80
CA VAL A 52 19.06 6.51 8.23
C VAL A 52 17.93 7.39 8.79
N ASP A 53 17.67 8.54 8.17
CA ASP A 53 16.57 9.40 8.57
C ASP A 53 15.24 8.78 8.14
N GLU A 54 14.37 8.44 9.10
CA GLU A 54 12.97 8.00 8.91
C GLU A 54 12.08 8.96 8.07
N SER A 55 12.68 10.04 7.56
CA SER A 55 12.14 11.03 6.63
C SER A 55 11.40 10.42 5.43
N GLY A 56 11.95 9.36 4.81
CA GLY A 56 11.35 8.73 3.63
C GLY A 56 10.01 8.05 3.93
N LEU A 57 9.98 7.19 4.97
CA LEU A 57 8.75 6.54 5.44
C LEU A 57 7.74 7.56 5.98
N SER A 58 8.20 8.60 6.68
CA SER A 58 7.34 9.68 7.17
C SER A 58 6.68 10.46 6.04
N LEU A 59 7.42 10.73 4.94
CA LEU A 59 6.88 11.37 3.75
C LEU A 59 5.85 10.46 3.05
N MET A 60 6.14 9.16 2.91
CA MET A 60 5.18 8.20 2.37
C MET A 60 3.92 8.13 3.24
N GLN A 61 4.05 8.11 4.58
CA GLN A 61 2.92 8.12 5.52
C GLN A 61 2.03 9.35 5.31
N ALA A 62 2.63 10.54 5.17
CA ALA A 62 1.88 11.78 4.94
C ALA A 62 1.10 11.73 3.62
N VAL A 63 1.69 11.15 2.57
CA VAL A 63 1.03 10.99 1.27
C VAL A 63 -0.15 10.02 1.37
N VAL A 64 0.03 8.82 1.94
CA VAL A 64 -1.07 7.85 2.04
C VAL A 64 -2.21 8.36 2.92
N ALA A 65 -1.91 9.09 3.98
CA ALA A 65 -2.93 9.75 4.81
C ALA A 65 -3.71 10.81 4.03
N ARG A 66 -3.06 11.52 3.10
CA ARG A 66 -3.75 12.46 2.21
C ARG A 66 -4.59 11.72 1.16
N CYS A 67 -4.11 10.60 0.62
CA CYS A 67 -4.86 9.75 -0.29
C CYS A 67 -6.10 9.15 0.36
N GLU A 68 -6.00 8.70 1.62
CA GLU A 68 -7.15 8.19 2.39
C GLU A 68 -8.26 9.25 2.48
N LYS A 69 -7.90 10.51 2.79
CA LYS A 69 -8.85 11.63 2.78
C LYS A 69 -9.40 11.95 1.39
N LEU A 70 -8.57 11.82 0.36
CA LEU A 70 -8.97 12.10 -1.02
C LEU A 70 -9.96 11.06 -1.53
N CYS A 71 -9.74 9.79 -1.21
CA CYS A 71 -10.57 8.68 -1.67
C CYS A 71 -11.79 8.43 -0.78
N GLY A 72 -12.15 9.37 0.11
CA GLY A 72 -13.32 9.25 0.96
C GLY A 72 -14.58 8.94 0.15
N GLY A 73 -15.36 7.95 0.59
CA GLY A 73 -16.57 7.52 -0.11
C GLY A 73 -16.33 6.77 -1.43
N SER A 74 -15.08 6.43 -1.76
CA SER A 74 -14.72 5.64 -2.94
C SER A 74 -14.19 4.25 -2.55
N PRO A 75 -14.32 3.22 -3.41
CA PRO A 75 -13.73 1.90 -3.16
C PRO A 75 -12.21 1.93 -2.87
N SER A 76 -11.50 2.93 -3.41
CA SER A 76 -10.06 3.06 -3.24
C SER A 76 -9.61 3.43 -1.82
N ILE A 77 -10.50 3.94 -0.95
CA ILE A 77 -10.12 4.30 0.43
C ILE A 77 -9.50 3.13 1.20
N ARG A 78 -10.02 1.92 0.96
CA ARG A 78 -9.56 0.67 1.58
C ARG A 78 -8.07 0.46 1.40
N LEU A 79 -7.59 0.63 0.17
CA LEU A 79 -6.18 0.45 -0.17
C LEU A 79 -5.30 1.41 0.63
N TRP A 80 -5.67 2.68 0.69
CA TRP A 80 -4.87 3.71 1.36
C TRP A 80 -4.84 3.54 2.87
N TRP A 81 -5.95 3.09 3.47
CA TRP A 81 -6.01 2.77 4.88
C TRP A 81 -5.10 1.60 5.26
N ILE A 82 -5.12 0.53 4.46
CA ILE A 82 -4.24 -0.64 4.63
C ILE A 82 -2.78 -0.25 4.39
N ALA A 83 -2.49 0.49 3.33
CA ALA A 83 -1.14 0.96 3.00
C ALA A 83 -0.54 1.82 4.12
N ALA A 84 -1.33 2.70 4.71
CA ALA A 84 -0.93 3.50 5.87
C ALA A 84 -0.62 2.62 7.09
N GLY A 85 -1.33 1.50 7.29
CA GLY A 85 -0.97 0.52 8.31
C GLY A 85 0.39 -0.14 8.03
N VAL A 86 0.68 -0.50 6.77
CA VAL A 86 1.95 -1.14 6.40
C VAL A 86 3.13 -0.18 6.60
N ILE A 87 2.97 1.09 6.21
CA ILE A 87 4.01 2.10 6.42
C ILE A 87 4.20 2.40 7.91
N GLU A 88 3.13 2.40 8.71
CA GLU A 88 3.21 2.54 10.17
C GLU A 88 3.98 1.39 10.82
N ALA A 89 3.70 0.13 10.42
CA ALA A 89 4.43 -1.05 10.88
C ALA A 89 5.92 -1.03 10.50
N LEU A 90 6.26 -0.43 9.35
CA LEU A 90 7.66 -0.25 8.96
C LEU A 90 8.36 0.81 9.81
N ARG A 91 7.64 1.87 10.20
CA ARG A 91 8.19 2.97 11.00
C ARG A 91 8.43 2.59 12.44
N ASP A 92 7.53 1.82 13.04
CA ASP A 92 7.69 1.37 14.43
C ASP A 92 8.56 0.11 14.58
N GLY A 93 9.09 -0.42 13.47
CA GLY A 93 9.91 -1.63 13.45
C GLY A 93 9.12 -2.93 13.62
N GLY A 94 7.79 -2.88 13.62
CA GLY A 94 6.91 -4.05 13.62
C GLY A 94 6.97 -4.86 12.33
N LEU A 95 7.51 -4.31 11.23
CA LEU A 95 7.71 -5.00 9.96
C LEU A 95 9.12 -4.74 9.41
N GLU A 96 9.76 -5.78 8.89
CA GLU A 96 11.08 -5.65 8.26
C GLU A 96 11.00 -5.09 6.84
N SER A 97 12.04 -4.35 6.43
CA SER A 97 12.20 -3.81 5.07
C SER A 97 12.62 -4.89 4.06
N SER A 98 11.78 -5.92 3.92
CA SER A 98 12.03 -7.00 2.97
C SER A 98 11.86 -6.54 1.51
N VAL A 99 12.47 -7.30 0.60
CA VAL A 99 12.37 -7.12 -0.86
C VAL A 99 10.90 -7.07 -1.31
N SER A 100 10.08 -7.98 -0.78
CA SER A 100 8.65 -8.04 -1.09
C SER A 100 7.88 -6.81 -0.58
N VAL A 101 8.15 -6.35 0.65
CA VAL A 101 7.49 -5.15 1.19
C VAL A 101 7.89 -3.91 0.38
N ARG A 102 9.17 -3.80 -0.01
CA ARG A 102 9.62 -2.75 -0.95
C ARG A 102 8.83 -2.79 -2.26
N ARG A 103 8.66 -3.97 -2.87
CA ARG A 103 7.87 -4.13 -4.10
C ARG A 103 6.43 -3.68 -3.93
N LEU A 104 5.77 -4.02 -2.82
CA LEU A 104 4.40 -3.59 -2.54
C LEU A 104 4.28 -2.06 -2.43
N LEU A 105 5.23 -1.41 -1.77
CA LEU A 105 5.27 0.06 -1.71
C LEU A 105 5.53 0.69 -3.09
N GLY A 106 6.26 0.01 -3.98
CA GLY A 106 6.37 0.41 -5.38
C GLY A 106 5.06 0.26 -6.18
N LEU A 107 4.25 -0.75 -5.89
CA LEU A 107 2.93 -0.93 -6.52
C LEU A 107 1.93 0.16 -6.09
N LEU A 108 2.07 0.72 -4.89
CA LEU A 108 1.28 1.88 -4.46
C LEU A 108 1.58 3.14 -5.30
N ASP A 109 2.83 3.35 -5.75
CA ASP A 109 3.14 4.42 -6.72
C ASP A 109 2.37 4.24 -8.02
N GLN A 110 2.20 3.00 -8.50
CA GLN A 110 1.41 2.75 -9.70
C GLN A 110 -0.07 3.13 -9.50
N GLN A 111 -0.61 2.94 -8.30
CA GLN A 111 -1.99 3.38 -8.01
C GLN A 111 -2.09 4.91 -8.00
N LEU A 112 -1.10 5.62 -7.42
CA LEU A 112 -0.99 7.09 -7.53
C LEU A 112 -0.89 7.56 -8.99
N LYS A 113 -0.11 6.85 -9.81
CA LYS A 113 0.02 7.13 -11.26
C LYS A 113 -1.33 7.03 -11.96
N ILE A 114 -2.09 5.96 -11.73
CA ILE A 114 -3.42 5.76 -12.30
C ILE A 114 -4.36 6.89 -11.89
N ILE A 115 -4.40 7.27 -10.60
CA ILE A 115 -5.23 8.40 -10.13
C ILE A 115 -4.80 9.71 -10.82
N SER A 116 -3.51 9.95 -10.96
CA SER A 116 -2.99 11.16 -11.62
C SER A 116 -3.33 11.24 -13.12
N LYS A 117 -3.50 10.08 -13.76
CA LYS A 117 -3.76 9.94 -15.20
C LYS A 117 -5.23 9.80 -15.55
N ASP A 118 -6.05 9.22 -14.68
CA ASP A 118 -7.44 8.87 -14.96
C ASP A 118 -8.44 9.56 -14.01
N GLY A 119 -7.97 10.26 -12.97
CA GLY A 119 -8.79 11.12 -12.13
C GLY A 119 -9.89 10.37 -11.37
N ALA A 120 -11.11 10.89 -11.41
CA ALA A 120 -12.24 10.34 -10.66
C ALA A 120 -12.60 8.91 -11.08
N LEU A 121 -12.37 8.55 -12.35
CA LEU A 121 -12.57 7.19 -12.84
C LEU A 121 -11.72 6.19 -12.04
N ALA A 122 -10.46 6.52 -11.77
CA ALA A 122 -9.56 5.67 -11.00
C ALA A 122 -10.06 5.42 -9.57
N LEU A 123 -10.66 6.43 -8.94
CA LEU A 123 -11.18 6.33 -7.58
C LEU A 123 -12.41 5.43 -7.47
N ALA A 124 -13.17 5.31 -8.56
CA ALA A 124 -14.37 4.47 -8.64
C ALA A 124 -14.05 3.01 -9.01
N GLN A 125 -12.86 2.73 -9.56
CA GLN A 125 -12.47 1.37 -9.91
C GLN A 125 -12.12 0.54 -8.66
N PRO A 126 -12.39 -0.79 -8.70
CA PRO A 126 -11.92 -1.68 -7.67
C PRO A 126 -10.39 -1.67 -7.60
N VAL A 127 -9.87 -1.74 -6.38
CA VAL A 127 -8.42 -1.80 -6.14
C VAL A 127 -7.88 -3.18 -6.52
N PRO A 128 -6.61 -3.30 -6.93
CA PRO A 128 -6.04 -4.59 -7.30
C PRO A 128 -6.06 -5.58 -6.14
N THR A 129 -6.85 -6.65 -6.27
CA THR A 129 -7.08 -7.68 -5.24
C THR A 129 -5.78 -8.24 -4.67
N GLU A 130 -4.83 -8.60 -5.54
CA GLU A 130 -3.56 -9.20 -5.13
C GLU A 130 -2.66 -8.21 -4.37
N LEU A 131 -2.71 -6.91 -4.68
CA LEU A 131 -2.00 -5.90 -3.90
C LEU A 131 -2.57 -5.82 -2.48
N VAL A 132 -3.90 -5.79 -2.35
CA VAL A 132 -4.57 -5.71 -1.05
C VAL A 132 -4.29 -6.96 -0.20
N LYS A 133 -4.43 -8.16 -0.77
CA LYS A 133 -4.12 -9.42 -0.07
C LYS A 133 -2.67 -9.44 0.42
N ASN A 134 -1.72 -9.07 -0.43
CA ASN A 134 -0.30 -9.04 -0.04
C ASN A 134 -0.02 -8.04 1.08
N LEU A 135 -0.62 -6.84 1.05
CA LEU A 135 -0.47 -5.87 2.14
C LEU A 135 -1.07 -6.41 3.45
N LEU A 136 -2.26 -7.02 3.39
CA LEU A 136 -2.91 -7.63 4.56
C LEU A 136 -2.08 -8.79 5.14
N TYR A 137 -1.46 -9.60 4.28
CA TYR A 137 -0.57 -10.68 4.71
C TYR A 137 0.58 -10.16 5.57
N TYR A 138 1.24 -9.08 5.14
CA TYR A 138 2.33 -8.47 5.91
C TYR A 138 1.84 -7.80 7.19
N LEU A 139 0.64 -7.21 7.19
CA LEU A 139 0.05 -6.65 8.41
C LEU A 139 -0.25 -7.72 9.45
N ALA A 140 -0.74 -8.89 9.03
CA ALA A 140 -0.97 -10.01 9.93
C ALA A 140 0.31 -10.50 10.60
N ARG A 141 1.44 -10.48 9.86
CA ARG A 141 2.75 -10.91 10.36
C ARG A 141 3.53 -9.83 11.10
N SER A 142 3.10 -8.57 11.05
CA SER A 142 3.80 -7.50 11.75
C SER A 142 3.72 -7.70 13.28
N ARG A 143 4.66 -7.13 14.02
CA ARG A 143 4.66 -7.10 15.50
C ARG A 143 4.20 -5.75 16.06
N SER A 144 3.68 -4.87 15.20
CA SER A 144 3.19 -3.57 15.61
C SER A 144 1.89 -3.69 16.41
N GLU A 145 1.77 -2.86 17.44
CA GLU A 145 0.59 -2.73 18.29
C GLU A 145 -0.22 -1.46 17.99
N SER A 146 0.00 -0.83 16.82
CA SER A 146 -0.78 0.34 16.41
C SER A 146 -2.28 0.05 16.41
N ALA A 147 -3.06 1.02 16.91
CA ALA A 147 -4.52 0.97 16.88
C ALA A 147 -5.08 0.79 15.46
N ARG A 148 -4.43 1.37 14.45
CA ARG A 148 -4.82 1.21 13.03
C ARG A 148 -4.64 -0.25 12.61
N ILE A 149 -3.49 -0.84 12.93
CA ILE A 149 -3.16 -2.22 12.54
C ILE A 149 -4.06 -3.21 13.29
N ALA A 150 -4.32 -2.99 14.57
CA ALA A 150 -5.29 -3.76 15.34
C ALA A 150 -6.69 -3.69 14.73
N SER A 151 -7.14 -2.50 14.30
CA SER A 151 -8.40 -2.34 13.59
C SER A 151 -8.41 -3.11 12.28
N ILE A 152 -7.34 -3.05 11.48
CA ILE A 152 -7.24 -3.80 10.20
C ILE A 152 -7.31 -5.31 10.46
N ARG A 153 -6.56 -5.81 11.45
CA ARG A 153 -6.56 -7.24 11.83
C ARG A 153 -7.94 -7.72 12.23
N SER A 154 -8.62 -6.94 13.07
CA SER A 154 -9.97 -7.26 13.52
C SER A 154 -10.97 -7.24 12.36
N THR A 155 -10.92 -6.21 11.50
CA THR A 155 -11.81 -6.07 10.35
C THR A 155 -11.67 -7.26 9.40
N TYR A 156 -10.45 -7.65 9.01
CA TYR A 156 -10.23 -8.77 8.08
C TYR A 156 -10.06 -10.14 8.75
N ARG A 157 -10.22 -10.21 10.09
CA ARG A 157 -10.00 -11.42 10.90
C ARG A 157 -8.67 -12.12 10.58
N LEU A 158 -7.61 -11.33 10.45
CA LEU A 158 -6.33 -11.79 9.91
C LEU A 158 -5.72 -12.92 10.74
N ASP A 159 -5.95 -12.92 12.05
CA ASP A 159 -5.43 -13.93 12.98
C ASP A 159 -6.04 -15.33 12.72
N ASP A 160 -7.27 -15.38 12.19
CA ASP A 160 -7.97 -16.64 11.87
C ASP A 160 -7.48 -17.26 10.55
N LEU A 161 -6.70 -16.52 9.75
CA LEU A 161 -6.29 -16.94 8.40
C LEU A 161 -5.01 -17.79 8.38
N PHE A 162 -4.32 -17.93 9.52
CA PHE A 162 -3.04 -18.66 9.64
C PHE A 162 -3.16 -20.01 10.36
N VAL A 163 -4.35 -20.60 10.43
CA VAL A 163 -4.56 -21.88 11.13
C VAL A 163 -3.78 -23.00 10.43
N GLY A 164 -2.65 -23.41 11.03
CA GLY A 164 -1.77 -24.52 10.62
C GLY A 164 -0.31 -24.10 10.38
N GLU A 165 0.65 -24.83 10.94
CA GLU A 165 2.10 -24.50 10.87
C GLU A 165 2.63 -24.31 9.42
N ASP A 166 2.09 -25.06 8.46
CA ASP A 166 2.48 -24.99 7.04
C ASP A 166 1.72 -23.94 6.20
N ALA A 167 0.66 -23.33 6.73
CA ALA A 167 -0.16 -22.38 5.96
C ALA A 167 0.61 -21.08 5.68
N SER A 168 1.42 -20.64 6.64
CA SER A 168 2.17 -19.39 6.54
C SER A 168 3.28 -19.44 5.48
N GLU A 169 4.10 -20.49 5.49
CA GLU A 169 5.19 -20.66 4.52
C GLU A 169 4.67 -20.88 3.09
N ARG A 170 3.57 -21.63 2.94
CA ARG A 170 2.95 -21.87 1.63
C ARG A 170 2.34 -20.58 1.07
N ALA A 171 1.65 -19.79 1.90
CA ALA A 171 1.16 -18.47 1.51
C ALA A 171 2.32 -17.57 1.08
N GLU A 172 3.43 -17.56 1.81
CA GLU A 172 4.61 -16.75 1.50
C GLU A 172 5.20 -17.09 0.11
N ARG A 173 5.29 -18.37 -0.25
CA ARG A 173 5.78 -18.81 -1.57
C ARG A 173 4.86 -18.41 -2.72
N ILE A 174 3.54 -18.41 -2.50
CA ILE A 174 2.54 -18.07 -3.52
C ILE A 174 2.45 -16.56 -3.72
N LEU A 175 2.53 -15.80 -2.63
CA LEU A 175 2.42 -14.35 -2.61
C LEU A 175 3.74 -13.66 -3.02
N CYS A 176 4.89 -14.24 -2.64
CA CYS A 176 6.21 -13.76 -3.05
C CYS A 176 6.70 -14.47 -4.32
N GLY A 177 6.13 -14.12 -5.48
CA GLY A 177 6.75 -14.48 -6.76
C GLY A 177 8.14 -13.83 -6.88
N PRO A 178 9.18 -14.55 -7.37
CA PRO A 178 10.53 -14.01 -7.44
C PRO A 178 10.61 -12.91 -8.51
N ASP A 179 11.14 -11.73 -8.17
CA ASP A 179 12.08 -11.01 -9.04
C ASP A 179 12.76 -9.83 -8.31
N LEU A 180 14.04 -10.01 -7.97
CA LEU A 180 14.92 -8.96 -7.45
C LEU A 180 15.34 -7.96 -8.54
N GLU A 181 15.32 -8.35 -9.83
CA GLU A 181 15.68 -7.47 -10.95
C GLU A 181 14.61 -6.42 -11.21
N SER A 182 13.32 -6.80 -11.13
CA SER A 182 12.17 -5.90 -11.21
C SER A 182 12.26 -4.72 -10.23
N LEU A 183 12.81 -4.91 -9.03
CA LEU A 183 12.92 -3.83 -8.05
C LEU A 183 13.98 -2.79 -8.40
N LYS A 184 15.13 -3.22 -8.92
CA LYS A 184 16.15 -2.30 -9.43
C LYS A 184 15.60 -1.52 -10.62
N ALA A 185 14.84 -2.18 -11.51
CA ALA A 185 14.17 -1.55 -12.63
C ALA A 185 13.11 -0.52 -12.18
N VAL A 186 12.31 -0.84 -11.16
CA VAL A 186 11.32 0.10 -10.59
C VAL A 186 12.00 1.31 -9.96
N ALA A 187 13.06 1.12 -9.17
CA ALA A 187 13.82 2.23 -8.58
C ALA A 187 14.46 3.13 -9.65
N ALA A 188 15.00 2.54 -10.72
CA ALA A 188 15.55 3.27 -11.86
C ALA A 188 14.46 4.05 -12.62
N ALA A 189 13.30 3.43 -12.88
CA ALA A 189 12.17 4.06 -13.54
C ALA A 189 11.60 5.24 -12.72
N ILE A 190 11.53 5.10 -11.39
CA ILE A 190 11.11 6.20 -10.50
C ILE A 190 12.09 7.38 -10.59
N LYS A 191 13.40 7.10 -10.62
CA LYS A 191 14.43 8.14 -10.75
C LYS A 191 14.31 8.90 -12.08
N GLU A 192 13.97 8.21 -13.17
CA GLU A 192 13.71 8.82 -14.47
C GLU A 192 12.43 9.67 -14.48
N ASP A 193 11.32 9.14 -13.94
CA ASP A 193 10.04 9.86 -13.81
C ASP A 193 10.20 11.15 -13.00
N LEU A 194 10.94 11.10 -11.87
CA LEU A 194 11.28 12.28 -11.05
C LEU A 194 12.13 13.31 -11.82
N GLY A 195 13.00 12.85 -12.71
CA GLY A 195 13.81 13.73 -13.57
C GLY A 195 12.95 14.50 -14.58
N ARG A 196 11.95 13.83 -15.16
CA ARG A 196 11.02 14.43 -16.13
C ARG A 196 10.03 15.40 -15.49
N ALA A 197 9.63 15.16 -14.24
CA ALA A 197 8.69 16.01 -13.51
C ALA A 197 9.29 17.35 -13.02
N LYS A 198 10.61 17.55 -13.16
CA LYS A 198 11.32 18.79 -12.79
C LYS A 198 11.51 19.78 -13.95
N THR A 199 11.07 19.43 -15.16
CA THR A 199 11.07 20.29 -16.36
C THR A 199 9.67 20.79 -16.66
#